data_AF-A0AAU5WGU5-F1
#
_entry.id   AF-A0AAU5WGU5-F1
#
_cell.length_a   1.000
_cell.length_b   1.000
_cell.length_c   1.000
_cell.angle_alpha   90.00
_cell.angle_beta   90.00
_cell.angle_gamma   90.00
#
_symmetry.space_group_name_H-M   'P 1'
#
loop_
_entity.id
_entity.type
_entity.pdbx_description
1 polymer ?
#
loop_
_entity_poly.entity_id
_entity_poly.type
_entity_poly.pdbx_seq_one_letter_code
_entity_poly.pdbx_strand_id
1 'polypeptide(L)'
;MAREGRVVRERAEVPEGCKWCPGCEVVKPFGEWSANRSARDGLNSYCKACKALRNADHHLKKTYGLTRGELDGMLAAQGGLCRICRRSAAVHVDHDHKTGEVRGVLCFKCNVALGQLDDDPERMSRAVEYVSPQEDAAVRRSPHMEVVPGVYQRTLCVVGAEVVRRWTPVPLNMVAIR
;
A
#
# COMPACT_ATOMS: atom_id res chain seq x y z
N MET A 1 22.12 -32.91 33.00
CA MET A 1 21.58 -31.54 32.96
C MET A 1 20.20 -31.57 33.62
N ALA A 2 20.06 -30.95 34.80
CA ALA A 2 18.78 -30.93 35.51
C ALA A 2 17.76 -30.14 34.67
N ARG A 3 16.59 -30.73 34.43
CA ARG A 3 15.48 -30.03 33.78
C ARG A 3 14.89 -29.09 34.81
N GLU A 4 15.05 -27.78 34.62
CA GLU A 4 14.37 -26.78 35.44
C GLU A 4 12.86 -27.07 35.46
N GLY A 5 12.27 -27.04 36.66
CA GLY A 5 10.85 -27.33 36.84
C GLY A 5 9.98 -26.38 36.02
N ARG A 6 8.85 -26.88 35.51
CA ARG A 6 7.90 -26.03 34.79
C ARG A 6 7.30 -25.03 35.78
N VAL A 7 7.56 -23.75 35.57
CA VAL A 7 6.93 -22.67 36.36
C VAL A 7 5.42 -22.77 36.16
N VAL A 8 4.70 -23.12 37.22
CA VAL A 8 3.24 -23.13 37.24
C VAL A 8 2.79 -21.71 37.55
N ARG A 9 2.08 -21.08 36.63
CA ARG A 9 1.48 -19.76 36.85
C ARG A 9 0.39 -19.84 37.93
N GLU A 10 0.37 -18.84 38.79
CA GLU A 10 -0.70 -18.67 39.77
C GLU A 10 -2.04 -18.42 39.06
N ARG A 11 -3.12 -18.95 39.62
CA ARG A 11 -4.44 -18.90 38.99
C ARG A 11 -5.08 -17.55 39.28
N ALA A 12 -5.23 -16.70 38.26
CA ALA A 12 -5.96 -15.45 38.38
C ALA A 12 -7.42 -15.69 38.82
N GLU A 13 -7.94 -14.83 39.70
CA GLU A 13 -9.37 -14.76 40.00
C GLU A 13 -10.10 -14.22 38.77
N VAL A 14 -11.07 -14.98 38.26
CA VAL A 14 -11.81 -14.63 37.04
C VAL A 14 -13.29 -14.57 37.37
N PRO A 15 -13.94 -13.39 37.26
CA PRO A 15 -15.38 -13.26 37.44
C PRO A 15 -16.19 -14.11 36.45
N GLU A 16 -17.45 -14.41 36.78
CA GLU A 16 -18.35 -15.10 35.88
C GLU A 16 -18.52 -14.32 34.55
N GLY A 17 -18.65 -15.04 33.44
CA GLY A 17 -18.73 -14.42 32.11
C GLY A 17 -17.41 -13.85 31.58
N CYS A 18 -16.31 -13.97 32.34
CA CYS A 18 -14.98 -13.52 31.94
C CYS A 18 -14.01 -14.68 31.74
N LYS A 19 -12.95 -14.42 30.97
CA LYS A 19 -11.83 -15.34 30.76
C LYS A 19 -10.52 -14.57 30.90
N TRP A 20 -9.48 -15.26 31.34
CA TRP A 20 -8.14 -14.71 31.39
C TRP A 20 -7.36 -15.08 30.12
N CYS A 21 -6.67 -14.10 29.52
CA CYS A 21 -5.86 -14.30 28.32
C CYS A 21 -4.38 -14.51 28.69
N PRO A 22 -3.74 -15.63 28.34
CA PRO A 22 -2.33 -15.87 28.65
C PRO A 22 -1.35 -15.06 27.80
N GLY A 23 -1.83 -14.35 26.76
CA GLY A 23 -0.97 -13.55 25.90
C GLY A 23 -0.79 -12.11 26.37
N CYS A 24 -1.82 -11.49 26.94
CA CYS A 24 -1.76 -10.13 27.48
C CYS A 24 -2.00 -10.07 28.99
N GLU A 25 -2.25 -11.21 29.61
CA GLU A 25 -2.44 -11.36 31.06
C GLU A 25 -3.62 -10.60 31.66
N VAL A 26 -4.58 -10.20 30.82
CA VAL A 26 -5.79 -9.47 31.22
C VAL A 26 -7.01 -10.38 31.27
N VAL A 27 -7.86 -10.18 32.28
CA VAL A 27 -9.21 -10.75 32.36
C VAL A 27 -10.17 -9.88 31.55
N LYS A 28 -10.92 -10.49 30.61
CA LYS A 28 -11.88 -9.79 29.74
C LYS A 28 -13.19 -10.59 29.64
N PRO A 29 -14.31 -9.99 29.22
CA PRO A 29 -15.57 -10.71 28.99
C PRO A 29 -15.47 -11.68 27.80
N PHE A 30 -16.24 -12.78 27.82
CA PHE A 30 -16.22 -13.80 26.76
C PHE A 30 -16.38 -13.28 25.32
N GLY A 31 -17.06 -12.14 25.13
CA GLY A 31 -17.19 -11.47 23.84
C GLY A 31 -15.84 -11.13 23.17
N GLU A 32 -14.76 -11.05 23.94
CA GLU A 32 -13.39 -10.80 23.47
C GLU A 32 -12.68 -12.07 22.95
N TRP A 33 -13.35 -13.23 22.93
CA TRP A 33 -12.83 -14.49 22.40
C TRP A 33 -13.55 -14.91 21.12
N SER A 34 -12.82 -15.55 20.20
CA SER A 34 -13.43 -16.29 19.10
C SER A 34 -13.85 -17.68 19.56
N ALA A 35 -14.90 -18.24 18.95
CA ALA A 35 -15.34 -19.60 19.22
C ALA A 35 -14.27 -20.65 18.85
N ASN A 36 -14.20 -21.72 19.64
CA ASN A 36 -13.40 -22.92 19.38
C ASN A 36 -14.19 -24.15 19.85
N ARG A 37 -14.78 -24.87 18.91
CA ARG A 37 -15.59 -26.08 19.17
C ARG A 37 -14.82 -27.21 19.86
N SER A 38 -13.49 -27.21 19.76
CA SER A 38 -12.65 -28.24 20.37
C SER A 38 -12.27 -27.92 21.82
N ALA A 39 -12.53 -26.70 22.30
CA ALA A 39 -12.27 -26.32 23.68
C ALA A 39 -13.47 -26.65 24.58
N ARG A 40 -13.21 -27.08 25.83
CA ARG A 40 -14.24 -27.41 26.82
C ARG A 40 -15.21 -26.25 27.08
N ASP A 41 -14.72 -25.02 27.05
CA ASP A 41 -15.50 -23.80 27.26
C ASP A 41 -16.01 -23.18 25.94
N GLY A 42 -15.77 -23.82 24.79
CA GLY A 42 -16.18 -23.33 23.48
C GLY A 42 -15.41 -22.10 22.99
N LEU A 43 -14.36 -21.64 23.69
CA LEU A 43 -13.64 -20.40 23.38
C LEU A 43 -12.16 -20.65 23.13
N ASN A 44 -11.52 -19.81 22.31
CA ASN A 44 -10.07 -19.87 22.10
C ASN A 44 -9.30 -19.61 23.41
N SER A 45 -8.03 -20.04 23.47
CA SER A 45 -7.21 -19.79 24.66
C SER A 45 -6.77 -18.32 24.77
N TYR A 46 -6.59 -17.65 23.63
CA TYR A 46 -6.20 -16.23 23.55
C TYR A 46 -7.40 -15.37 23.17
N CYS A 47 -7.45 -14.13 23.67
CA CYS A 47 -8.41 -13.13 23.18
C CYS A 47 -8.19 -12.85 21.69
N LYS A 48 -9.19 -12.28 21.02
CA LYS A 48 -9.18 -11.95 19.59
C LYS A 48 -7.94 -11.14 19.21
N ALA A 49 -7.58 -10.12 19.99
CA ALA A 49 -6.41 -9.27 19.75
C ALA A 49 -5.09 -10.07 19.82
N CYS A 50 -4.85 -10.82 20.90
CA CYS A 50 -3.64 -11.64 21.03
C CYS A 50 -3.55 -12.72 19.94
N LYS A 51 -4.69 -13.32 19.57
CA LYS A 51 -4.76 -14.29 18.48
C LYS A 51 -4.39 -13.65 17.14
N ALA A 52 -4.89 -12.45 16.86
CA ALA A 52 -4.57 -11.72 15.63
C ALA A 52 -3.07 -11.38 15.55
N LEU A 53 -2.47 -10.89 16.64
CA LEU A 53 -1.03 -10.62 16.71
C LEU A 53 -0.20 -11.89 16.45
N ARG A 54 -0.52 -12.99 17.14
CA ARG A 54 0.17 -14.27 16.95
C ARG A 54 0.03 -14.82 15.54
N ASN A 55 -1.13 -14.65 14.91
CA ASN A 55 -1.35 -15.05 13.53
C ASN A 55 -0.50 -14.23 12.56
N ALA A 56 -0.40 -12.91 12.79
CA ALA A 56 0.46 -12.04 12.01
C ALA A 56 1.93 -12.42 12.15
N ASP A 57 2.41 -12.66 13.38
CA ASP A 57 3.81 -13.07 13.61
C ASP A 57 4.12 -14.45 13.02
N HIS A 58 3.18 -15.40 13.12
CA HIS A 58 3.31 -16.70 12.48
C HIS A 58 3.36 -16.58 10.95
N HIS A 59 2.52 -15.73 10.36
CA HIS A 59 2.54 -15.48 8.92
C HIS A 59 3.87 -14.84 8.50
N LEU A 60 4.34 -13.83 9.24
CA LEU A 60 5.61 -13.16 8.99
C LEU A 60 6.78 -14.17 8.97
N LYS A 61 6.83 -15.02 9.99
CA LYS A 61 7.86 -16.07 10.10
C LYS A 61 7.74 -17.12 9.01
N LYS A 62 6.53 -17.59 8.71
CA LYS A 62 6.30 -18.66 7.73
C LYS A 62 6.57 -18.21 6.30
N THR A 63 6.21 -16.97 5.97
CA THR A 63 6.27 -16.47 4.59
C THR A 63 7.61 -15.79 4.29
N TYR A 64 8.18 -15.07 5.25
CA TYR A 64 9.38 -14.26 5.02
C TYR A 64 10.58 -14.69 5.88
N GLY A 65 10.43 -15.69 6.75
CA GLY A 65 11.50 -16.09 7.67
C GLY A 65 11.80 -15.08 8.77
N LEU A 66 11.00 -14.01 8.91
CA LEU A 66 11.26 -12.91 9.84
C LEU A 66 10.52 -13.04 11.17
N THR A 67 11.16 -12.57 12.23
CA THR A 67 10.54 -12.23 13.49
C THR A 67 10.01 -10.80 13.47
N ARG A 68 9.12 -10.48 14.42
CA ARG A 68 8.59 -9.12 14.56
C ARG A 68 9.68 -8.08 14.80
N GLY A 69 10.65 -8.40 15.65
CA GLY A 69 11.77 -7.52 15.97
C GLY A 69 12.70 -7.26 14.78
N GLU A 70 12.91 -8.25 13.91
CA GLU A 70 13.69 -8.05 12.68
C GLU A 70 12.96 -7.12 11.69
N LEU A 71 11.65 -7.30 11.52
CA LEU A 71 10.84 -6.40 10.71
C LEU A 71 10.85 -4.96 11.27
N ASP A 72 10.68 -4.82 12.59
CA ASP A 72 10.72 -3.51 13.25
C ASP A 72 12.11 -2.85 13.09
N GLY A 73 13.19 -3.63 13.19
CA GLY A 73 14.56 -3.18 12.93
C GLY A 73 14.76 -2.72 11.48
N MET A 74 14.23 -3.46 10.50
CA MET A 74 14.25 -3.06 9.09
C MET A 74 13.47 -1.75 8.86
N LEU A 75 12.28 -1.62 9.44
CA LEU A 75 11.48 -0.41 9.36
C LEU A 75 12.21 0.78 9.98
N ALA A 76 12.84 0.61 11.14
CA ALA A 76 13.63 1.64 11.79
C ALA A 76 14.83 2.07 10.93
N ALA A 77 15.57 1.11 10.36
CA ALA A 77 16.68 1.38 9.44
C ALA A 77 16.25 2.13 8.16
N GLN A 78 14.98 1.98 7.76
CA GLN A 78 14.37 2.72 6.65
C GLN A 78 13.74 4.06 7.07
N GLY A 79 13.75 4.41 8.36
CA GLY A 79 13.03 5.58 8.90
C GLY A 79 11.50 5.47 8.77
N GLY A 80 10.96 4.26 8.71
CA GLY A 80 9.54 3.98 8.50
C GLY A 80 9.04 4.24 7.07
N LEU A 81 9.94 4.55 6.13
CA LEU A 81 9.60 4.93 4.76
C LEU A 81 9.92 3.82 3.76
N CYS A 82 9.19 3.82 2.64
CA CYS A 82 9.38 2.90 1.54
C CYS A 82 10.83 2.89 1.05
N ARG A 83 11.44 1.70 0.94
CA ARG A 83 12.83 1.53 0.49
C ARG A 83 13.10 2.15 -0.89
N ILE A 84 12.12 2.11 -1.78
CA ILE A 84 12.22 2.61 -3.16
C ILE A 84 11.95 4.10 -3.22
N CYS A 85 10.72 4.54 -2.94
CA CYS A 85 10.33 5.91 -3.20
C CYS A 85 10.67 6.88 -2.06
N ARG A 86 10.97 6.39 -0.86
CA ARG A 86 11.30 7.17 0.36
C ARG A 86 10.32 8.29 0.71
N ARG A 87 9.08 8.22 0.22
CA ARG A 87 8.05 9.27 0.37
C ARG A 87 6.82 8.83 1.15
N SER A 88 6.57 7.52 1.22
CA SER A 88 5.34 6.97 1.82
C SER A 88 5.70 5.89 2.82
N ALA A 89 4.79 5.63 3.76
CA ALA A 89 4.97 4.59 4.76
C ALA A 89 5.27 3.23 4.13
N ALA A 90 6.26 2.55 4.69
CA ALA A 90 6.58 1.16 4.34
C ALA A 90 5.62 0.22 5.07
N VAL A 91 4.85 -0.56 4.31
CA VAL A 91 3.79 -1.42 4.85
C VAL A 91 3.78 -2.84 4.28
N HIS A 92 4.52 -3.10 3.18
CA HIS A 92 4.62 -4.42 2.56
C HIS A 92 6.06 -4.94 2.58
N VAL A 93 6.25 -6.16 3.09
CA VAL A 93 7.56 -6.85 3.00
C VAL A 93 7.75 -7.35 1.58
N ASP A 94 8.79 -6.86 0.94
CA ASP A 94 9.20 -7.24 -0.42
C ASP A 94 10.33 -8.28 -0.34
N HIS A 95 10.21 -9.33 -1.15
CA HIS A 95 11.14 -10.45 -1.17
C HIS A 95 11.33 -10.94 -2.61
N ASP A 96 12.51 -11.48 -2.88
CA ASP A 96 12.79 -12.11 -4.16
C ASP A 96 12.00 -13.44 -4.27
N HIS A 97 11.22 -13.59 -5.34
CA HIS A 97 10.38 -14.78 -5.52
C HIS A 97 11.16 -16.05 -5.91
N LYS A 98 12.46 -15.95 -6.23
CA LYS A 98 13.33 -17.08 -6.56
C LYS A 98 14.14 -17.53 -5.34
N THR A 99 14.71 -16.60 -4.59
CA THR A 99 15.57 -16.91 -3.43
C THR A 99 14.82 -16.89 -2.10
N GLY A 100 13.69 -16.18 -2.03
CA GLY A 100 12.96 -15.91 -0.79
C GLY A 100 13.63 -14.85 0.08
N GLU A 101 14.74 -14.24 -0.36
CA GLU A 101 15.46 -13.23 0.40
C GLU A 101 14.65 -11.93 0.47
N VAL A 102 14.52 -11.39 1.69
CA VAL A 102 13.81 -10.14 1.92
C VAL A 102 14.67 -8.97 1.44
N ARG A 103 14.14 -8.17 0.52
CA ARG A 103 14.83 -7.01 -0.07
C ARG A 103 14.59 -5.71 0.71
N GLY A 104 13.44 -5.61 1.39
CA GLY A 104 13.09 -4.47 2.23
C GLY A 104 11.59 -4.35 2.45
N VAL A 105 11.15 -3.20 2.98
CA VAL A 105 9.73 -2.89 3.16
C VAL A 105 9.32 -1.72 2.26
N LEU A 106 8.26 -1.91 1.48
CA LEU A 106 7.77 -1.00 0.45
C LEU A 106 6.41 -0.41 0.81
N CYS A 107 6.07 0.71 0.18
CA CYS A 107 4.69 1.17 0.14
C CYS A 107 3.88 0.35 -0.88
N PHE A 108 2.56 0.37 -0.75
CA PHE A 108 1.65 -0.35 -1.65
C PHE A 108 1.92 -0.07 -3.14
N LYS A 109 2.07 1.21 -3.52
CA LYS A 109 2.27 1.60 -4.93
C LYS A 109 3.56 1.03 -5.53
N CYS A 110 4.67 1.11 -4.79
CA CYS A 110 5.95 0.58 -5.26
C CYS A 110 5.93 -0.95 -5.34
N ASN A 111 5.36 -1.62 -4.34
CA ASN A 111 5.25 -3.08 -4.33
C ASN A 111 4.43 -3.59 -5.52
N VAL A 112 3.28 -2.98 -5.77
CA VAL A 112 2.45 -3.34 -6.93
C VAL A 112 3.18 -3.04 -8.24
N ALA A 113 3.87 -1.89 -8.36
CA ALA A 113 4.61 -1.55 -9.57
C ALA A 113 5.72 -2.56 -9.91
N LEU A 114 6.46 -3.06 -8.90
CA LEU A 114 7.44 -4.12 -9.11
C LEU A 114 6.79 -5.39 -9.68
N GLY A 115 5.69 -5.84 -9.08
CA GLY A 115 4.96 -7.02 -9.55
C GLY A 115 4.34 -6.84 -10.95
N GLN A 116 3.87 -5.64 -11.30
CA GLN A 116 3.34 -5.36 -12.65
C GLN A 116 4.42 -5.36 -13.74
N LEU A 117 5.68 -5.18 -13.33
CA LEU A 117 6.86 -5.29 -14.19
C LEU A 117 7.54 -6.66 -14.03
N ASP A 118 6.86 -7.65 -13.42
CA ASP A 118 7.32 -9.02 -13.18
C ASP A 118 8.69 -9.13 -12.48
N ASP A 119 9.05 -8.13 -11.66
CA ASP A 119 10.37 -8.03 -11.06
C ASP A 119 11.52 -8.10 -12.10
N ASP A 120 11.26 -7.71 -13.36
CA ASP A 120 12.20 -7.79 -14.48
C ASP A 120 12.95 -6.46 -14.70
N PRO A 121 14.27 -6.43 -14.44
CA PRO A 121 15.09 -5.24 -14.66
C PRO A 121 15.07 -4.72 -16.11
N GLU A 122 14.91 -5.59 -17.10
CA GLU A 122 14.86 -5.19 -18.51
C GLU A 122 13.58 -4.41 -18.80
N ARG A 123 12.42 -4.91 -18.35
CA ARG A 123 11.14 -4.20 -18.46
C ARG A 123 11.17 -2.86 -17.72
N MET A 124 11.78 -2.82 -16.54
CA MET A 124 11.96 -1.56 -15.79
C MET A 124 12.84 -0.55 -16.55
N SER A 125 13.92 -1.01 -17.17
CA SER A 125 14.82 -0.15 -17.96
C SER A 125 14.11 0.44 -19.18
N ARG A 126 13.34 -0.37 -19.91
CA ARG A 126 12.51 0.09 -21.03
C ARG A 126 11.43 1.08 -20.59
N ALA A 127 10.85 0.89 -19.40
CA ALA A 127 9.89 1.84 -18.84
C ALA A 127 10.54 3.19 -18.53
N VAL A 128 11.78 3.21 -18.01
CA VAL A 128 12.56 4.44 -17.80
C VAL A 128 12.84 5.14 -19.12
N GLU A 129 13.27 4.40 -20.15
CA GLU A 129 13.49 4.95 -21.49
C GLU A 129 12.21 5.58 -22.06
N TYR A 130 11.08 4.87 -21.97
CA TYR A 130 9.79 5.33 -22.49
C TYR A 130 9.30 6.65 -21.85
N VAL A 131 9.48 6.82 -20.54
CA VAL A 131 9.04 8.05 -19.83
C VAL A 131 10.07 9.18 -19.88
N SER A 132 11.31 8.87 -20.25
CA SER A 132 12.36 9.87 -20.38
C SER A 132 12.06 10.79 -21.57
N PRO A 133 12.43 12.08 -21.50
CA PRO A 133 12.27 12.99 -22.63
C PRO A 133 12.97 12.41 -23.87
N GLN A 134 12.18 12.14 -24.91
CA GLN A 134 12.69 11.74 -26.22
C GLN A 134 12.96 13.02 -27.03
N GLU A 135 14.15 13.18 -27.59
CA GLU A 135 14.48 14.34 -28.46
C GLU A 135 13.77 14.29 -29.82
N ASP A 136 13.04 13.21 -30.11
CA ASP A 136 12.35 12.99 -31.37
C ASP A 136 11.11 13.89 -31.53
N ALA A 137 11.31 14.95 -32.31
CA ALA A 137 10.34 15.97 -32.71
C ALA A 137 9.16 15.48 -33.59
N ALA A 138 8.85 14.19 -33.63
CA ALA A 138 7.90 13.61 -34.60
C ALA A 138 6.61 13.01 -34.00
N VAL A 139 6.54 12.74 -32.70
CA VAL A 139 5.29 12.26 -32.08
C VAL A 139 4.40 13.46 -31.81
N ARG A 140 3.35 13.60 -32.63
CA ARG A 140 2.28 14.59 -32.46
C ARG A 140 1.83 14.58 -31.00
N ARG A 141 2.14 15.65 -30.26
CA ARG A 141 1.47 15.92 -28.98
C ARG A 141 -0.02 15.88 -29.28
N SER A 142 -0.75 14.94 -28.68
CA SER A 142 -2.20 14.95 -28.76
C SER A 142 -2.64 16.34 -28.30
N PRO A 143 -3.25 17.18 -29.16
CA PRO A 143 -3.79 18.43 -28.69
C PRO A 143 -4.89 18.01 -27.73
N HIS A 144 -4.68 18.28 -26.45
CA HIS A 144 -5.71 18.11 -25.46
C HIS A 144 -6.97 18.78 -26.03
N MET A 145 -7.95 17.93 -26.39
CA MET A 145 -9.37 18.18 -26.39
C MET A 145 -9.72 19.67 -26.32
N GLU A 146 -10.14 20.24 -27.44
CA GLU A 146 -10.79 21.55 -27.43
C GLU A 146 -11.91 21.48 -26.38
N VAL A 147 -11.78 22.29 -25.34
CA VAL A 147 -12.91 22.57 -24.46
C VAL A 147 -13.95 23.18 -25.40
N VAL A 148 -15.07 22.51 -25.62
CA VAL A 148 -16.20 23.08 -26.34
C VAL A 148 -17.20 23.62 -25.31
N PRO A 149 -17.04 24.85 -24.78
CA PRO A 149 -18.19 25.60 -24.34
C PRO A 149 -18.71 26.37 -25.55
N GLY A 150 -19.97 26.13 -25.92
CA GLY A 150 -20.60 26.61 -27.15
C GLY A 150 -20.12 27.97 -27.67
N VAL A 151 -19.64 27.95 -28.91
CA VAL A 151 -19.65 29.04 -29.89
C VAL A 151 -18.91 30.34 -29.53
N TYR A 152 -17.57 30.29 -29.49
CA TYR A 152 -16.74 31.51 -29.64
C TYR A 152 -15.56 31.22 -30.56
N GLN A 153 -15.43 31.97 -31.67
CA GLN A 153 -14.24 31.93 -32.52
C GLN A 153 -13.24 32.99 -32.07
N ARG A 154 -11.95 32.65 -32.14
CA ARG A 154 -10.85 33.59 -31.95
C ARG A 154 -10.62 34.37 -33.23
N THR A 155 -11.03 35.64 -33.25
CA THR A 155 -10.56 36.59 -34.26
C THR A 155 -9.38 37.38 -33.70
N LEU A 156 -8.28 37.40 -34.44
CA LEU A 156 -7.16 38.30 -34.18
C LEU A 156 -7.58 39.69 -34.67
N CYS A 157 -7.88 40.60 -33.74
CA CYS A 157 -7.98 42.03 -34.07
C CYS A 157 -6.64 42.68 -33.74
N VAL A 158 -5.99 43.25 -34.76
CA VAL A 158 -4.80 44.07 -34.59
C VAL A 158 -5.26 45.47 -34.21
N VAL A 159 -4.90 45.94 -33.01
CA VAL A 159 -5.13 47.33 -32.58
C VAL A 159 -3.75 47.93 -32.33
N GLY A 160 -3.20 48.62 -33.33
CA GLY A 160 -1.82 49.13 -33.28
C GLY A 160 -0.77 48.01 -33.34
N ALA A 161 0.38 48.21 -32.68
CA ALA A 161 1.53 47.31 -32.74
C ALA A 161 1.47 46.12 -31.75
N GLU A 162 0.40 45.96 -30.98
CA GLU A 162 0.24 44.84 -30.03
C GLU A 162 -0.98 43.98 -30.36
N VAL A 163 -0.77 42.67 -30.31
CA VAL A 163 -1.79 41.65 -30.59
C VAL A 163 -2.46 41.26 -29.27
N VAL A 164 -3.68 41.75 -29.05
CA VAL A 164 -4.46 41.42 -27.84
C VAL A 164 -5.56 40.42 -28.17
N ARG A 165 -5.67 39.35 -27.37
CA ARG A 165 -6.64 38.26 -27.58
C ARG A 165 -7.97 38.60 -26.91
N ARG A 166 -9.07 38.69 -27.67
CA ARG A 166 -10.43 38.85 -27.14
C ARG A 166 -11.38 37.84 -27.80
N TRP A 167 -12.41 37.42 -27.06
CA TRP A 167 -13.39 36.42 -27.49
C TRP A 167 -14.71 37.10 -27.86
N THR A 168 -15.29 36.75 -29.02
CA THR A 168 -16.61 37.24 -29.47
C THR A 168 -17.48 36.09 -29.98
N PRO A 169 -18.80 36.09 -29.73
CA PRO A 169 -19.71 35.01 -30.14
C PRO A 169 -19.99 35.02 -31.66
N VAL A 170 -20.24 33.83 -32.25
CA VAL A 170 -20.50 33.65 -33.68
C VAL A 170 -21.98 33.29 -33.92
N PRO A 171 -22.68 33.93 -34.87
CA PRO A 171 -24.09 33.60 -35.14
C PRO A 171 -24.27 32.25 -35.87
N LEU A 172 -25.36 31.56 -35.54
CA LEU A 172 -25.64 30.13 -35.81
C LEU A 172 -25.81 29.70 -37.28
N ASN A 173 -25.68 30.58 -38.27
CA ASN A 173 -26.12 30.31 -39.65
C ASN A 173 -25.01 29.82 -40.61
N MET A 174 -23.81 29.49 -40.14
CA MET A 174 -22.67 29.12 -41.01
C MET A 174 -22.09 27.70 -40.82
N VAL A 175 -22.81 26.79 -40.15
CA VAL A 175 -22.34 25.39 -40.03
C VAL A 175 -22.88 24.55 -41.19
N ALA A 176 -22.11 24.46 -42.28
CA ALA A 176 -22.31 23.43 -43.30
C ALA A 176 -21.60 22.15 -42.86
N ILE A 177 -22.39 21.10 -42.58
CA ILE A 177 -21.89 19.79 -42.14
C ILE A 177 -21.44 19.01 -43.38
N ARG A 178 -20.17 18.60 -43.41
CA ARG A 178 -19.65 17.49 -44.22
C ARG A 178 -18.68 16.68 -43.37
#